data_AF-K1S4L0-F1
#
_entry.id   AF-K1S4L0-F1
#
_cell.length_a   1.000
_cell.length_b   1.000
_cell.length_c   1.000
_cell.angle_alpha   90.00
_cell.angle_beta   90.00
_cell.angle_gamma   90.00
#
_symmetry.space_group_name_H-M   'P 1'
#
loop_
_entity.id
_entity.type
_entity.pdbx_description
1 polymer ?
#
loop_
_entity_poly.entity_id
_entity_poly.type
_entity_poly.pdbx_seq_one_letter_code
_entity_poly.pdbx_strand_id
1 'polypeptide(L)'
;MYFTPDGTAFIKAETEVPDSLKNKELWLYLKTAAEIIVKANGKFVGGIDPNRDRVLLTPYIGTPDKIKFEMQGYNRSKPDDERNPESLAVRGCRQIFNGAYLVTIDRDVQSLVYDIETLLDIAKSELFNEDYRKFVNTELNNALNLIDFDTDSRPTGIKEAKKYVNDVIFANETIRVAAMLHL
;
A
#
# COMPACT_ATOMS: atom_id res chain seq x y z
N MET A 1 -4.52 -20.97 6.61
CA MET A 1 -3.38 -21.90 6.81
C MET A 1 -2.64 -21.50 8.07
N TYR A 2 -2.05 -22.44 8.82
CA TYR A 2 -1.29 -22.16 10.05
C TYR A 2 0.13 -22.70 9.92
N PHE A 3 1.11 -21.93 10.35
CA PHE A 3 2.51 -22.35 10.38
C PHE A 3 3.03 -22.44 11.80
N THR A 4 3.86 -23.45 12.03
CA THR A 4 4.60 -23.56 13.29
C THR A 4 5.60 -22.42 13.41
N PRO A 5 5.90 -21.96 14.63
CA PRO A 5 6.96 -21.01 14.89
C PRO A 5 8.33 -21.61 14.51
N ASP A 6 9.28 -20.74 14.15
CA ASP A 6 10.68 -21.06 13.78
C ASP A 6 10.81 -22.09 12.66
N GLY A 7 10.00 -21.93 11.61
CA GLY A 7 9.96 -22.83 10.47
C GLY A 7 9.83 -22.11 9.14
N THR A 8 10.30 -22.77 8.08
CA THR A 8 10.05 -22.32 6.71
C THR A 8 8.83 -23.05 6.15
N ALA A 9 7.85 -22.28 5.72
CA ALA A 9 6.69 -22.73 4.99
C ALA A 9 6.96 -22.69 3.49
N PHE A 10 6.65 -23.78 2.80
CA PHE A 10 6.65 -23.83 1.33
C PHE A 10 5.20 -23.90 0.86
N ILE A 11 4.75 -22.84 0.19
CA ILE A 11 3.38 -22.71 -0.29
C ILE A 11 3.40 -22.77 -1.80
N LYS A 12 2.64 -23.70 -2.37
CA LYS A 12 2.42 -23.79 -3.81
C LYS A 12 0.94 -23.55 -4.08
N ALA A 13 0.65 -22.71 -5.06
CA ALA A 13 -0.72 -22.39 -5.46
C ALA A 13 -0.79 -22.25 -6.98
N GLU A 14 -1.95 -22.54 -7.55
CA GLU A 14 -2.25 -22.30 -8.97
C GLU A 14 -3.61 -21.63 -9.07
N THR A 15 -3.74 -20.67 -9.97
CA THR A 15 -4.99 -19.95 -10.19
C THR A 15 -5.13 -19.57 -11.66
N GLU A 16 -6.37 -19.43 -12.10
CA GLU A 16 -6.71 -18.89 -13.42
C GLU A 16 -6.97 -17.39 -13.28
N VAL A 17 -6.54 -16.60 -14.26
CA VAL A 17 -6.77 -15.15 -14.27
C VAL A 17 -8.23 -14.90 -14.69
N PRO A 18 -9.07 -14.32 -13.81
CA PRO A 18 -10.46 -14.02 -14.16
C PRO A 18 -10.52 -13.07 -15.36
N ASP A 19 -11.57 -13.20 -16.18
CA ASP A 19 -11.75 -12.34 -17.37
C ASP A 19 -11.73 -10.85 -17.04
N SER A 20 -12.26 -10.47 -15.86
CA SER A 20 -12.25 -9.08 -15.37
C SER A 20 -10.85 -8.51 -15.11
N LEU A 21 -9.82 -9.36 -15.00
CA LEU A 21 -8.42 -9.00 -14.74
C LEU A 21 -7.49 -9.25 -15.94
N LYS A 22 -7.98 -9.87 -17.01
CA LYS A 22 -7.16 -10.11 -18.22
C LYS A 22 -6.64 -8.81 -18.81
N ASN A 23 -5.39 -8.85 -19.28
CA ASN A 23 -4.68 -7.71 -19.91
C ASN A 23 -4.53 -6.47 -19.01
N LYS A 24 -4.77 -6.58 -17.70
CA LYS A 24 -4.53 -5.50 -16.73
C LYS A 24 -3.18 -5.68 -16.03
N GLU A 25 -2.75 -4.64 -15.34
CA GLU A 25 -1.64 -4.72 -14.40
C GLU A 25 -2.05 -5.54 -13.17
N LEU A 26 -1.40 -6.68 -12.99
CA LEU A 26 -1.70 -7.66 -11.96
C LEU A 26 -0.73 -7.56 -10.80
N TRP A 27 -1.30 -7.66 -9.60
CA TRP A 27 -0.59 -7.69 -8.33
C TRP A 27 -1.03 -8.92 -7.55
N LEU A 28 -0.09 -9.52 -6.82
CA LEU A 28 -0.42 -10.43 -5.73
C LEU A 28 -0.55 -9.61 -4.45
N TYR A 29 -1.71 -9.65 -3.81
CA TYR A 29 -1.93 -9.12 -2.48
C TYR A 29 -2.01 -10.26 -1.46
N LEU A 30 -1.23 -10.17 -0.40
CA LEU A 30 -1.19 -11.15 0.69
C LEU A 30 -0.81 -10.42 1.97
N LYS A 31 -1.76 -10.31 2.90
CA LYS A 31 -1.50 -9.82 4.25
C LYS A 31 -0.92 -10.94 5.09
N THR A 32 0.28 -10.71 5.62
CA THR A 32 1.03 -11.67 6.44
C THR A 32 1.88 -10.90 7.45
N ALA A 33 2.15 -11.48 8.63
CA ALA A 33 3.17 -10.96 9.53
C ALA A 33 4.49 -11.76 9.45
N ALA A 34 4.62 -12.63 8.44
CA ALA A 34 5.87 -13.31 8.06
C ALA A 34 6.50 -12.67 6.83
N GLU A 35 7.81 -12.87 6.66
CA GLU A 35 8.55 -12.52 5.46
C GLU A 35 8.46 -13.68 4.46
N ILE A 36 8.06 -13.38 3.22
CA ILE A 36 7.79 -14.37 2.19
C ILE A 36 8.44 -13.95 0.88
N ILE A 37 9.27 -14.81 0.31
CA ILE A 37 9.74 -14.65 -1.07
C ILE A 37 8.75 -15.30 -2.04
N VAL A 38 8.47 -14.63 -3.16
CA VAL A 38 7.44 -15.04 -4.13
C VAL A 38 8.05 -15.31 -5.49
N LYS A 39 7.75 -16.49 -6.04
CA LYS A 39 7.86 -16.78 -7.47
C LYS A 39 6.48 -16.92 -8.10
N ALA A 40 6.35 -16.41 -9.33
CA ALA A 40 5.21 -16.63 -10.19
C ALA A 40 5.70 -17.14 -11.55
N ASN A 41 5.12 -18.24 -12.05
CA ASN A 41 5.50 -18.90 -13.29
C ASN A 41 7.02 -19.13 -13.41
N GLY A 42 7.64 -19.59 -12.33
CA GLY A 42 9.08 -19.88 -12.24
C GLY A 42 10.00 -18.66 -12.07
N LYS A 43 9.47 -17.43 -12.11
CA LYS A 43 10.26 -16.19 -11.97
C LYS A 43 10.08 -15.59 -10.58
N PHE A 44 11.17 -15.12 -9.97
CA PHE A 44 11.08 -14.31 -8.75
C PHE A 44 10.45 -12.94 -9.07
N VAL A 45 9.43 -12.57 -8.31
CA VAL A 45 8.66 -11.32 -8.52
C VAL A 45 8.78 -10.33 -7.35
N GLY A 46 9.35 -10.78 -6.23
CA GLY A 46 9.60 -9.94 -5.06
C GLY A 46 9.39 -10.68 -3.75
N GLY A 47 9.30 -9.92 -2.66
CA GLY A 47 8.95 -10.40 -1.34
C GLY A 47 7.75 -9.64 -0.76
N ILE A 48 7.04 -10.30 0.15
CA ILE A 48 5.93 -9.78 0.94
C ILE A 48 6.36 -9.86 2.40
N ASP A 49 6.10 -8.81 3.16
CA ASP A 49 6.44 -8.71 4.58
C ASP A 49 5.35 -7.88 5.30
N PRO A 50 5.40 -7.72 6.64
CA PRO A 50 4.37 -6.99 7.38
C PRO A 50 4.13 -5.54 6.91
N ASN A 51 5.13 -4.90 6.32
CA ASN A 51 5.09 -3.53 5.81
C ASN A 51 4.88 -3.46 4.28
N ARG A 52 4.92 -4.60 3.60
CA ARG A 52 4.72 -4.72 2.15
C ARG A 52 3.78 -5.88 1.84
N ASP A 53 2.51 -5.55 1.71
CA ASP A 53 1.41 -6.52 1.52
C ASP A 53 1.16 -6.95 0.06
N ARG A 54 1.93 -6.42 -0.90
CA ARG A 54 1.71 -6.66 -2.33
C ARG A 54 2.98 -6.69 -3.15
N VAL A 55 2.96 -7.48 -4.24
CA VAL A 55 4.02 -7.52 -5.26
C VAL A 55 3.44 -7.42 -6.67
N LEU A 56 4.10 -6.64 -7.53
CA LEU A 56 3.73 -6.44 -8.92
C LEU A 56 4.13 -7.65 -9.77
N LEU A 57 3.21 -8.20 -10.56
CA LEU A 57 3.42 -9.44 -11.32
C LEU A 57 3.68 -9.19 -12.81
N THR A 58 2.90 -8.31 -13.45
CA THR A 58 2.82 -8.18 -14.91
C THR A 58 4.17 -7.98 -15.61
N PRO A 59 5.11 -7.14 -15.13
CA PRO A 59 6.41 -6.98 -15.77
C PRO A 59 7.24 -8.27 -15.82
N TYR A 60 7.00 -9.20 -14.89
CA TYR A 60 7.75 -10.45 -14.80
C TYR A 60 7.11 -11.56 -15.61
N ILE A 61 5.79 -11.71 -15.53
CA ILE A 61 5.07 -12.88 -16.08
C ILE A 61 4.15 -12.56 -17.27
N GLY A 62 4.04 -11.29 -17.68
CA GLY A 62 3.13 -10.85 -18.72
C GLY A 62 1.67 -10.93 -18.28
N THR A 63 0.79 -11.36 -19.21
CA THR A 63 -0.66 -11.47 -19.01
C THR A 63 -1.13 -12.91 -19.28
N PRO A 64 -0.69 -13.89 -18.46
CA PRO A 64 -1.02 -15.30 -18.70
C PRO A 64 -2.47 -15.61 -18.31
N ASP A 65 -3.04 -16.66 -18.86
CA ASP A 65 -4.36 -17.17 -18.43
C ASP A 65 -4.27 -17.93 -17.08
N LYS A 66 -3.09 -18.45 -16.73
CA LYS A 66 -2.83 -19.18 -15.48
C LYS A 66 -1.56 -18.72 -14.80
N ILE A 67 -1.58 -18.68 -13.48
CA ILE A 67 -0.43 -18.33 -12.65
C ILE A 67 -0.16 -19.44 -11.64
N LYS A 68 1.07 -19.94 -11.66
CA LYS A 68 1.62 -20.86 -10.67
C LYS A 68 2.50 -20.07 -9.70
N PHE A 69 2.15 -20.10 -8.43
CA PHE A 69 2.90 -19.47 -7.36
C PHE A 69 3.71 -20.51 -6.59
N GLU A 70 4.97 -20.15 -6.30
CA GLU A 70 5.82 -20.83 -5.33
C GLU A 70 6.30 -19.78 -4.34
N MET A 71 5.89 -19.91 -3.08
CA MET A 71 6.18 -18.96 -2.02
C MET A 71 6.91 -19.67 -0.89
N GLN A 72 7.91 -19.00 -0.34
CA GLN A 72 8.67 -19.51 0.82
C GLN A 72 8.62 -18.47 1.91
N GLY A 73 7.98 -18.80 3.02
CA GLY A 73 7.80 -17.89 4.14
C GLY A 73 8.50 -18.40 5.39
N TYR A 74 9.36 -17.60 5.99
CA TYR A 74 9.92 -17.94 7.29
C TYR A 74 9.04 -17.34 8.39
N ASN A 75 8.49 -18.20 9.25
CA ASN A 75 7.72 -17.76 10.40
C ASN A 75 8.62 -17.78 11.64
N ARG A 76 8.98 -16.59 12.15
CA ARG A 76 9.78 -16.46 13.38
C ARG A 76 8.86 -16.52 14.60
N SER A 77 9.27 -17.23 15.64
CA SER A 77 8.48 -17.34 16.88
C SER A 77 8.51 -16.09 17.75
N LYS A 78 9.60 -15.32 17.66
CA LYS A 78 9.83 -14.08 18.40
C LYS A 78 9.33 -12.90 17.56
N PRO A 79 8.57 -11.96 18.16
CA PRO A 79 8.22 -10.71 17.50
C PRO A 79 9.48 -9.92 17.13
N ASP A 80 9.46 -9.22 15.99
CA ASP A 80 10.62 -8.48 15.48
C ASP A 80 10.99 -7.26 16.35
N ASP A 81 10.02 -6.74 17.11
CA ASP A 81 10.26 -5.64 18.03
C ASP A 81 10.88 -6.13 19.35
N GLU A 82 12.21 -6.14 19.38
CA GLU A 82 13.00 -6.48 20.57
C GLU A 82 13.23 -5.29 21.53
N ARG A 83 12.67 -4.12 21.22
CA ARG A 83 12.85 -2.91 22.03
C ARG A 83 11.89 -2.85 23.21
N ASN A 84 10.79 -3.61 23.17
CA ASN A 84 9.86 -3.74 24.28
C ASN A 84 10.28 -4.92 25.20
N PRO A 85 10.65 -4.68 26.46
CA PRO A 85 11.02 -5.76 27.39
C PRO A 85 9.93 -6.81 27.57
N GLU A 86 8.65 -6.43 27.44
CA GLU A 86 7.51 -7.33 27.58
C GLU A 86 7.34 -8.28 26.39
N SER A 87 7.78 -7.90 25.18
CA SER A 87 7.73 -8.76 23.99
C SER A 87 8.91 -9.74 23.92
N LEU A 88 9.99 -9.49 24.66
CA LEU A 88 11.22 -10.31 24.65
C LEU A 88 10.99 -11.76 25.06
N ALA A 89 10.05 -12.02 25.97
CA ALA A 89 9.71 -13.36 26.45
C ALA A 89 8.65 -14.06 25.59
N VAL A 90 7.96 -13.33 24.71
CA VAL A 90 6.89 -13.89 23.89
C VAL A 90 7.49 -14.80 22.83
N ARG A 91 6.97 -16.03 22.78
CA ARG A 91 7.27 -17.03 21.74
C ARG A 91 5.96 -17.57 21.20
N GLY A 92 6.05 -18.19 20.04
CA GLY A 92 4.93 -18.93 19.47
C GLY A 92 4.05 -18.11 18.54
N CYS A 93 4.59 -17.08 17.88
CA CYS A 93 3.84 -16.32 16.88
C CYS A 93 3.25 -17.25 15.81
N ARG A 94 1.92 -17.37 15.84
CA ARG A 94 1.14 -18.17 14.89
C ARG A 94 0.60 -17.24 13.82
N GLN A 95 1.05 -17.46 12.59
CA GLN A 95 0.57 -16.68 11.46
C GLN A 95 -0.75 -17.26 10.94
N ILE A 96 -1.71 -16.36 10.72
CA ILE A 96 -2.98 -16.70 10.09
C ILE A 96 -2.96 -16.13 8.68
N PHE A 97 -2.98 -17.03 7.70
CA PHE A 97 -3.05 -16.68 6.29
C PHE A 97 -4.52 -16.56 5.89
N ASN A 98 -4.98 -15.32 5.69
CA ASN A 98 -6.37 -15.00 5.32
C ASN A 98 -6.67 -15.14 3.83
N GLY A 99 -5.66 -15.48 3.03
CA GLY A 99 -5.79 -15.67 1.59
C GLY A 99 -4.80 -14.81 0.81
N ALA A 100 -4.53 -15.23 -0.42
CA ALA A 100 -3.78 -14.46 -1.38
C ALA A 100 -4.73 -14.09 -2.52
N TYR A 101 -4.65 -12.85 -3.00
CA TYR A 101 -5.60 -12.29 -3.93
C TYR A 101 -4.88 -11.76 -5.15
N LEU A 102 -5.43 -12.05 -6.33
CA LEU A 102 -5.03 -11.38 -7.56
C LEU A 102 -5.81 -10.08 -7.65
N VAL A 103 -5.11 -8.95 -7.70
CA VAL A 103 -5.74 -7.62 -7.67
C VAL A 103 -5.13 -6.69 -8.73
N THR A 104 -5.86 -5.62 -9.02
CA THR A 104 -5.39 -4.47 -9.79
C THR A 104 -5.40 -3.25 -8.89
N ILE A 105 -4.46 -2.33 -9.08
CA ILE A 105 -4.45 -1.07 -8.32
C ILE A 105 -5.21 0.00 -9.10
N ASP A 106 -6.13 0.66 -8.41
CA ASP A 106 -6.72 1.91 -8.88
C ASP A 106 -5.70 3.05 -8.73
N ARG A 107 -5.13 3.48 -9.86
CA ARG A 107 -4.06 4.47 -9.89
C ARG A 107 -4.54 5.89 -9.55
N ASP A 108 -5.81 6.20 -9.78
CA ASP A 108 -6.36 7.51 -9.41
C ASP A 108 -6.50 7.62 -7.90
N VAL A 109 -7.04 6.57 -7.27
CA VAL A 109 -7.16 6.50 -5.81
C VAL A 109 -5.77 6.47 -5.17
N GLN A 110 -4.88 5.59 -5.62
CA GLN A 110 -3.54 5.47 -5.05
C GLN A 110 -2.75 6.79 -5.13
N SER A 111 -2.76 7.45 -6.29
CA SER A 111 -2.09 8.75 -6.47
C SER A 111 -2.64 9.78 -5.49
N LEU A 112 -3.96 9.89 -5.39
CA LEU A 112 -4.59 10.86 -4.51
C LEU A 112 -4.28 10.59 -3.04
N VAL A 113 -4.25 9.32 -2.60
CA VAL A 113 -3.85 8.96 -1.24
C VAL A 113 -2.43 9.43 -0.93
N TYR A 114 -1.47 9.19 -1.82
CA TYR A 114 -0.09 9.64 -1.61
C TYR A 114 0.03 11.18 -1.61
N ASP A 115 -0.72 11.86 -2.47
CA ASP A 115 -0.77 13.33 -2.47
C ASP A 115 -1.32 13.85 -1.13
N ILE A 116 -2.42 13.26 -0.64
CA ILE A 116 -3.03 13.61 0.65
C ILE A 116 -2.08 13.34 1.81
N GLU A 117 -1.45 12.16 1.89
CA GLU A 117 -0.51 11.80 2.96
C GLU A 117 0.65 12.80 3.02
N THR A 118 1.24 13.12 1.88
CA THR A 118 2.34 14.09 1.78
C THR A 118 1.89 15.49 2.22
N LEU A 119 0.72 15.94 1.78
CA LEU A 119 0.17 17.25 2.16
C LEU A 119 -0.19 17.33 3.65
N LEU A 120 -0.67 16.23 4.25
CA LEU A 120 -0.90 16.14 5.69
C LEU A 120 0.39 16.24 6.49
N ASP A 121 1.47 15.60 6.02
CA ASP A 121 2.78 15.69 6.65
C ASP A 121 3.31 17.14 6.62
N ILE A 122 3.12 17.84 5.49
CA ILE A 122 3.42 19.27 5.37
C ILE A 122 2.58 20.09 6.36
N ALA A 123 1.27 19.89 6.40
CA ALA A 123 0.37 20.65 7.27
C ALA A 123 0.69 20.47 8.77
N LYS A 124 1.24 19.31 9.17
CA LYS A 124 1.61 19.00 10.56
C LYS A 124 3.03 19.39 10.93
N SER A 125 3.92 19.56 9.96
CA SER A 125 5.35 19.77 10.23
C SER A 125 5.66 21.24 10.50
N GLU A 126 6.20 21.54 11.69
CA GLU A 126 6.64 22.91 12.07
C GLU A 126 7.80 23.45 11.22
N LEU A 127 8.41 22.62 10.37
CA LEU A 127 9.43 23.04 9.41
C LEU A 127 8.84 23.88 8.26
N PHE A 128 7.52 23.84 8.05
CA PHE A 128 6.84 24.68 7.07
C PHE A 128 6.24 25.92 7.70
N ASN A 129 6.25 27.02 6.95
CA ASN A 129 5.62 28.28 7.34
C ASN A 129 4.16 28.07 7.78
N GLU A 130 3.75 28.73 8.87
CA GLU A 130 2.43 28.57 9.48
C GLU A 130 1.26 28.86 8.52
N ASP A 131 1.38 29.91 7.71
CA ASP A 131 0.33 30.28 6.75
C ASP A 131 0.21 29.24 5.64
N TYR A 132 1.33 28.67 5.21
CA TYR A 132 1.31 27.55 4.25
C TYR A 132 0.65 26.30 4.84
N ARG A 133 0.94 25.97 6.10
CA ARG A 133 0.30 24.84 6.79
C ARG A 133 -1.21 25.03 6.92
N LYS A 134 -1.65 26.22 7.32
CA LYS A 134 -3.07 26.59 7.39
C LYS A 134 -3.74 26.47 6.03
N PHE A 135 -3.12 27.02 4.99
CA PHE A 135 -3.59 26.91 3.62
C PHE A 135 -3.75 25.45 3.19
N VAL A 136 -2.71 24.63 3.31
CA VAL A 136 -2.77 23.20 2.93
C VAL A 136 -3.87 22.49 3.70
N ASN A 137 -4.01 22.72 5.01
CA ASN A 137 -5.04 22.08 5.82
C ASN A 137 -6.47 22.47 5.36
N THR A 138 -6.70 23.76 5.07
CA THR A 138 -8.00 24.23 4.56
C THR A 138 -8.31 23.64 3.20
N GLU A 139 -7.39 23.71 2.26
CA GLU A 139 -7.63 23.24 0.89
C GLU A 139 -7.70 21.73 0.78
N LEU A 140 -6.97 21.01 1.63
CA LEU A 140 -7.09 19.56 1.73
C LEU A 140 -8.47 19.16 2.27
N ASN A 141 -9.00 19.87 3.27
CA ASN A 141 -10.36 19.65 3.74
C ASN A 141 -11.40 19.89 2.63
N ASN A 142 -11.21 20.94 1.83
CA ASN A 142 -12.06 21.20 0.67
C ASN A 142 -11.98 20.08 -0.38
N ALA A 143 -10.78 19.57 -0.67
CA ALA A 143 -10.59 18.45 -1.59
C ALA A 143 -11.26 17.17 -1.08
N LEU A 144 -11.15 16.87 0.22
CA LEU A 144 -11.79 15.69 0.83
C LEU A 144 -13.31 15.77 0.82
N ASN A 145 -13.90 16.97 0.96
CA ASN A 145 -15.34 17.18 0.85
C ASN A 145 -15.91 16.90 -0.56
N LEU A 146 -15.05 16.79 -1.58
CA LEU A 146 -15.47 16.38 -2.92
C LEU A 146 -15.62 14.86 -3.03
N ILE A 147 -15.12 14.09 -2.07
CA ILE A 147 -15.16 12.63 -2.09
C ILE A 147 -16.36 12.16 -1.28
N ASP A 148 -17.20 11.34 -1.91
CA ASP A 148 -18.27 10.63 -1.22
C ASP A 148 -17.75 9.27 -0.74
N PHE A 149 -17.63 9.15 0.59
CA PHE A 149 -17.18 7.94 1.27
C PHE A 149 -18.33 7.04 1.75
N ASP A 150 -19.59 7.51 1.70
CA ASP A 150 -20.74 6.81 2.29
C ASP A 150 -21.34 5.76 1.34
N THR A 151 -20.68 5.47 0.23
CA THR A 151 -21.11 4.41 -0.68
C THR A 151 -20.66 3.04 -0.16
N ASP A 152 -21.53 2.03 -0.25
CA ASP A 152 -21.17 0.60 -0.03
C ASP A 152 -20.17 0.04 -1.08
N SER A 153 -19.63 0.90 -1.95
CA SER A 153 -18.79 0.54 -3.09
C SER A 153 -17.58 1.48 -3.19
N ARG A 154 -17.00 1.63 -4.39
CA ARG A 154 -15.85 2.52 -4.62
C ARG A 154 -16.25 3.98 -4.34
N PRO A 155 -15.47 4.74 -3.55
CA PRO A 155 -15.72 6.17 -3.34
C PRO A 155 -15.85 6.92 -4.66
N THR A 156 -16.79 7.87 -4.71
CA THR A 156 -16.97 8.75 -5.86
C THR A 156 -16.35 10.12 -5.60
N GLY A 157 -16.14 10.95 -6.63
CA GLY A 157 -15.50 12.26 -6.45
C GLY A 157 -13.96 12.26 -6.44
N ILE A 158 -13.32 11.10 -6.64
CA ILE A 158 -11.85 10.96 -6.63
C ILE A 158 -11.18 11.84 -7.71
N LYS A 159 -11.78 11.94 -8.90
CA LYS A 159 -11.19 12.72 -10.00
C LYS A 159 -11.31 14.22 -9.73
N GLU A 160 -12.42 14.64 -9.17
CA GLU A 160 -12.73 16.00 -8.77
C GLU A 160 -11.78 16.45 -7.64
N ALA A 161 -11.61 15.63 -6.60
CA ALA A 161 -10.65 15.86 -5.52
C ALA A 161 -9.21 15.95 -6.04
N LYS A 162 -8.79 15.02 -6.90
CA LYS A 162 -7.45 15.05 -7.51
C LYS A 162 -7.24 16.29 -8.37
N LYS A 163 -8.24 16.69 -9.15
CA LYS A 163 -8.18 17.95 -9.93
C LYS A 163 -8.06 19.15 -9.00
N TYR A 164 -8.81 19.18 -7.90
CA TYR A 164 -8.75 20.26 -6.92
C TYR A 164 -7.36 20.39 -6.29
N VAL A 165 -6.77 19.28 -5.82
CA VAL A 165 -5.41 19.26 -5.26
C VAL A 165 -4.40 19.83 -6.27
N ASN A 166 -4.49 19.41 -7.54
CA ASN A 166 -3.59 19.92 -8.58
C ASN A 166 -3.76 21.42 -8.84
N ASP A 167 -5.00 21.87 -9.03
CA ASP A 167 -5.29 23.23 -9.48
C ASP A 167 -5.22 24.28 -8.36
N VAL A 168 -5.52 23.88 -7.12
CA VAL A 168 -5.62 24.80 -5.99
C VAL A 168 -4.39 24.75 -5.12
N ILE A 169 -3.84 23.55 -4.83
CA ILE A 169 -2.70 23.40 -3.92
C ILE A 169 -1.38 23.39 -4.69
N PHE A 170 -1.25 22.49 -5.68
CA PHE A 170 0.00 22.38 -6.43
C PHE A 170 0.21 23.53 -7.41
N ALA A 171 -0.82 24.06 -8.07
CA ALA A 171 -0.62 25.20 -8.98
C ALA A 171 -0.48 26.55 -8.24
N ASN A 172 -0.58 26.60 -6.90
CA ASN A 172 -0.49 27.85 -6.15
C ASN A 172 0.95 28.38 -6.10
N GLU A 173 1.25 29.35 -6.94
CA GLU A 173 2.58 29.98 -6.99
C GLU A 173 2.82 30.95 -5.83
N THR A 174 1.77 31.61 -5.34
CA THR A 174 1.86 32.69 -4.34
C THR A 174 2.37 32.19 -2.98
N ILE A 175 1.87 31.05 -2.50
CA ILE A 175 2.27 30.49 -1.19
C ILE A 175 3.47 29.55 -1.32
N ARG A 176 3.74 28.99 -2.51
CA ARG A 176 4.95 28.19 -2.78
C ARG A 176 6.25 28.95 -2.52
N VAL A 177 6.29 30.24 -2.86
CA VAL A 177 7.46 31.09 -2.58
C VAL A 177 7.66 31.29 -1.07
N ALA A 178 6.57 31.40 -0.29
CA ALA A 178 6.63 31.52 1.16
C ALA A 178 7.17 30.26 1.86
N ALA A 179 6.92 29.06 1.29
CA ALA A 179 7.42 27.80 1.83
C ALA A 179 8.95 27.62 1.69
N MET A 180 9.59 28.31 0.73
CA MET A 180 11.04 28.21 0.49
C MET A 180 11.87 29.26 1.24
N LEU A 181 11.24 30.30 1.82
CA LEU A 181 11.93 31.47 2.37
C LEU A 181 12.52 31.29 3.78
N HIS A 182 12.56 30.08 4.34
CA HIS A 182 13.15 29.78 5.65
C HIS A 182 14.24 28.68 5.64
N LEU A 183 14.77 28.35 4.46
CA LEU A 183 16.05 27.65 4.30
C LEU A 183 17.14 28.65 3.94
#